data_AF-A0A6J2XDY6-F1
#
_entry.id   AF-A0A6J2XDY6-F1
#
_cell.length_a   1.000
_cell.length_b   1.000
_cell.length_c   1.000
_cell.angle_alpha   90.00
_cell.angle_beta   90.00
_cell.angle_gamma   90.00
#
_symmetry.space_group_name_H-M   'P 1'
#
loop_
_entity.id
_entity.type
_entity.pdbx_description
1 polymer ?
#
loop_
_entity_poly.entity_id
_entity_poly.type
_entity_poly.pdbx_seq_one_letter_code
_entity_poly.pdbx_strand_id
1 'polypeptide(L)'
;MSNTKELEIEVEVPFSNKQSAQITFDVLRVDEEPKRGGVKRELTLQDKTIKAKFSGYEASHIRTALRKHMEKVELVAETITTIGHPKPERYSHY
;
A
#
# COMPACT_ATOMS: atom_id res chain seq x y z
N MET A 1 15.05 12.86 31.09
CA MET A 1 15.13 12.34 29.71
C MET A 1 13.76 11.80 29.35
N SER A 2 13.05 12.43 28.42
CA SER A 2 11.70 12.02 28.04
C SER A 2 11.77 10.73 27.22
N ASN A 3 11.18 9.65 27.72
CA ASN A 3 11.17 8.36 27.06
C ASN A 3 10.10 8.38 25.95
N THR A 4 10.41 8.93 24.78
CA THR A 4 9.47 8.96 23.65
C THR A 4 9.40 7.58 23.02
N LYS A 5 8.32 6.85 23.29
CA LYS A 5 8.07 5.52 22.73
C LYS A 5 7.70 5.63 21.25
N GLU A 6 8.37 4.87 20.40
CA GLU A 6 7.96 4.70 18.99
C GLU A 6 6.64 3.93 18.95
N LEU A 7 5.69 4.45 18.19
CA LEU A 7 4.40 3.85 17.92
C LEU A 7 4.48 3.08 16.60
N GLU A 8 3.78 1.96 16.53
CA GLU A 8 3.74 1.10 15.36
C GLU A 8 2.30 0.65 15.08
N ILE A 9 1.93 0.61 13.81
CA ILE A 9 0.68 0.01 13.34
C ILE A 9 0.95 -0.78 12.07
N GLU A 10 0.33 -1.95 11.96
CA GLU A 10 0.35 -2.77 10.75
C GLU A 10 -1.08 -2.94 10.26
N VAL A 11 -1.25 -2.84 8.94
CA VAL A 11 -2.53 -3.12 8.28
C VAL A 11 -2.33 -4.07 7.12
N GLU A 12 -3.26 -5.02 7.01
CA GLU A 12 -3.30 -6.00 5.94
C GLU A 12 -4.52 -5.75 5.05
N VAL A 13 -4.31 -5.70 3.74
CA VAL A 13 -5.35 -5.52 2.73
C VAL A 13 -5.38 -6.74 1.82
N PRO A 14 -6.38 -7.64 1.98
CA PRO A 14 -6.53 -8.79 1.10
C PRO A 14 -7.22 -8.39 -0.22
N PHE A 15 -6.73 -8.93 -1.32
CA PHE A 15 -7.31 -8.78 -2.65
C PHE A 15 -7.96 -10.07 -3.13
N SER A 16 -8.92 -9.95 -4.05
CA SER A 16 -9.66 -11.09 -4.62
C SER A 16 -8.77 -12.02 -5.44
N ASN A 17 -7.67 -11.51 -6.01
CA ASN A 17 -6.73 -12.27 -6.82
C ASN A 17 -5.31 -11.70 -6.72
N LYS A 18 -4.32 -12.53 -7.07
CA LYS A 18 -2.89 -12.18 -6.97
C LYS A 18 -2.48 -11.04 -7.93
N GLN A 19 -3.11 -10.96 -9.10
CA GLN A 19 -2.77 -9.96 -10.11
C GLN A 19 -3.12 -8.55 -9.62
N SER A 20 -4.31 -8.35 -9.05
CA SER A 20 -4.71 -7.07 -8.46
C SER A 20 -3.83 -6.69 -7.27
N ALA A 21 -3.45 -7.65 -6.43
CA ALA A 21 -2.52 -7.43 -5.33
C ALA A 21 -1.14 -6.97 -5.83
N GLN A 22 -0.61 -7.63 -6.86
CA GLN A 22 0.68 -7.29 -7.47
C GLN A 22 0.66 -5.89 -8.09
N ILE A 23 -0.33 -5.58 -8.92
CA ILE A 23 -0.47 -4.25 -9.54
C ILE A 23 -0.55 -3.17 -8.47
N THR A 24 -1.37 -3.39 -7.43
CA THR A 24 -1.54 -2.41 -6.36
C THR A 24 -0.24 -2.22 -5.58
N PHE A 25 0.47 -3.31 -5.28
CA PHE A 25 1.77 -3.23 -4.63
C PHE A 25 2.79 -2.43 -5.44
N ASP A 26 2.87 -2.67 -6.76
CA ASP A 26 3.82 -1.99 -7.64
C ASP A 26 3.54 -0.48 -7.71
N VAL A 27 2.28 -0.07 -7.76
CA VAL A 27 1.89 1.35 -7.72
C VAL A 27 2.25 1.98 -6.37
N LEU A 28 1.91 1.32 -5.26
CA LEU A 28 2.12 1.86 -3.92
C LEU A 28 3.60 1.90 -3.50
N ARG A 29 4.43 0.96 -3.98
CA ARG A 29 5.85 0.88 -3.62
C ARG A 29 6.67 2.05 -4.21
N VAL A 30 6.35 2.47 -5.43
CA VAL A 30 7.04 3.58 -6.12
C VAL A 30 6.77 4.92 -5.46
N ASP A 31 5.63 5.03 -4.76
CA ASP A 31 5.19 6.24 -4.10
C ASP A 31 5.84 6.37 -2.71
N GLU A 32 7.10 6.84 -2.66
CA GLU A 32 7.83 7.05 -1.41
C GLU A 32 7.12 8.07 -0.51
N GLU A 33 6.96 7.71 0.77
CA GLU A 33 6.45 8.65 1.78
C GLU A 33 7.44 9.83 1.90
N PRO A 34 6.99 11.09 1.79
CA PRO A 34 7.90 12.22 1.92
C PRO A 34 8.57 12.20 3.30
N LYS A 35 9.92 12.15 3.31
CA LYS A 35 10.78 12.04 4.51
C LYS A 35 10.47 13.04 5.64
N ARG A 36 9.72 14.11 5.35
CA ARG A 36 9.38 15.21 6.26
C ARG A 36 8.33 14.82 7.33
N GLY A 37 7.61 13.71 7.16
CA GLY A 37 6.52 13.31 8.07
C GLY A 37 6.94 12.59 9.35
N GLY A 38 8.22 12.20 9.50
CA GLY A 38 8.69 11.44 10.67
C GLY A 38 8.07 10.05 10.83
N VAL A 39 7.41 9.54 9.78
CA VAL A 39 6.81 8.19 9.72
C VAL A 39 7.60 7.35 8.74
N LYS A 40 7.96 6.13 9.14
CA LYS A 40 8.50 5.10 8.26
C LYS A 40 7.37 4.20 7.79
N ARG A 41 7.42 3.78 6.52
CA ARG A 41 6.49 2.83 5.94
C ARG A 41 7.25 1.66 5.35
N GLU A 42 6.91 0.46 5.78
CA GLU A 42 7.36 -0.80 5.20
C GLU A 42 6.18 -1.44 4.46
N LEU A 43 6.37 -1.77 3.19
CA LEU A 43 5.32 -2.36 2.35
C LEU A 43 5.80 -3.73 1.87
N THR A 44 4.98 -4.76 2.09
CA THR A 44 5.24 -6.12 1.61
C THR A 44 4.01 -6.70 0.94
N LEU A 45 4.24 -7.62 -0.01
CA LEU A 45 3.20 -8.40 -0.67
C LEU A 45 3.37 -9.87 -0.29
N GLN A 46 2.33 -10.45 0.28
CA GLN A 46 2.27 -11.87 0.62
C GLN A 46 1.08 -12.50 -0.13
N ASP A 47 1.38 -13.19 -1.22
CA ASP A 47 0.40 -13.83 -2.10
C ASP A 47 -0.64 -12.86 -2.68
N LYS A 48 -1.81 -12.74 -2.04
CA LYS A 48 -2.91 -11.85 -2.40
C LYS A 48 -3.15 -10.75 -1.38
N THR A 49 -2.25 -10.58 -0.42
CA THR A 49 -2.41 -9.62 0.69
C THR A 49 -1.25 -8.65 0.70
N ILE A 50 -1.56 -7.36 0.67
CA ILE A 50 -0.57 -6.29 0.90
C ILE A 50 -0.52 -6.01 2.40
N LYS A 51 0.67 -5.95 2.97
CA LYS A 51 0.90 -5.51 4.35
C LYS A 51 1.65 -4.20 4.36
N ALA A 52 1.13 -3.24 5.09
CA ALA A 52 1.75 -1.94 5.29
C ALA A 52 1.96 -1.72 6.79
N LYS A 53 3.23 -1.61 7.19
CA LYS A 53 3.66 -1.32 8.55
C LYS A 53 4.14 0.12 8.62
N PHE A 54 3.62 0.87 9.57
CA PHE A 54 3.95 2.28 9.81
C PHE A 54 4.54 2.43 11.21
N SER A 55 5.67 3.12 11.32
CA SER A 55 6.28 3.47 12.61
C SER A 55 6.58 4.96 12.71
N GLY A 56 6.49 5.53 13.92
CA GLY A 56 6.77 6.94 14.17
C GLY A 56 6.53 7.35 15.62
N TYR A 57 6.87 8.58 15.98
CA TYR A 57 6.77 9.07 17.37
C TYR A 57 5.47 9.83 17.67
N GLU A 58 4.72 10.21 16.65
CA GLU A 58 3.47 10.96 16.79
C GLU A 58 2.31 10.22 16.12
N ALA A 59 1.27 9.91 16.92
CA ALA A 59 0.07 9.22 16.43
C ALA A 59 -0.67 10.01 15.34
N SER A 60 -0.63 11.34 15.38
CA SER A 60 -1.18 12.24 14.36
C SER A 60 -0.53 12.02 12.99
N HIS A 61 0.79 11.87 12.95
CA HIS A 61 1.54 11.62 11.72
C HIS A 61 1.26 10.21 11.19
N ILE A 62 1.28 9.19 12.05
CA ILE A 62 0.94 7.81 11.67
C ILE A 62 -0.48 7.75 11.09
N ARG A 63 -1.46 8.36 11.76
CA ARG A 63 -2.85 8.41 11.28
C ARG A 63 -2.95 9.06 9.90
N THR A 64 -2.21 10.16 9.68
CA THR A 64 -2.21 10.86 8.40
C THR A 64 -1.58 10.01 7.29
N ALA A 65 -0.45 9.35 7.57
CA ALA A 65 0.21 8.45 6.63
C ALA A 65 -0.67 7.25 6.29
N LEU A 66 -1.29 6.62 7.30
CA LEU A 66 -2.20 5.49 7.12
C LEU A 66 -3.43 5.89 6.29
N ARG A 67 -4.03 7.06 6.57
CA ARG A 67 -5.18 7.56 5.80
C ARG A 67 -4.82 7.74 4.32
N LYS A 68 -3.71 8.44 4.04
CA LYS A 68 -3.22 8.63 2.66
C LYS A 68 -2.91 7.31 1.96
N HIS A 69 -2.37 6.34 2.69
CA HIS A 69 -2.13 5.01 2.15
C HIS A 69 -3.42 4.32 1.73
N MET A 70 -4.45 4.36 2.57
CA MET A 70 -5.76 3.76 2.25
C MET A 70 -6.46 4.48 1.09
N GLU A 71 -6.38 5.80 1.01
CA GLU A 71 -6.89 6.57 -0.13
C GLU A 71 -6.23 6.12 -1.46
N LYS A 72 -4.92 5.84 -1.45
CA LYS A 72 -4.22 5.32 -2.64
C LYS A 72 -4.61 3.88 -2.96
N VAL A 73 -4.76 3.02 -1.95
CA VAL A 73 -5.23 1.63 -2.13
C VAL A 73 -6.61 1.63 -2.78
N GLU A 74 -7.54 2.44 -2.28
CA GLU A 74 -8.89 2.60 -2.81
C GLU A 74 -8.86 3.08 -4.26
N LEU A 75 -8.10 4.15 -4.56
CA LEU A 75 -7.96 4.67 -5.92
C LEU A 75 -7.45 3.62 -6.92
N VAL A 76 -6.45 2.83 -6.53
CA VAL A 76 -5.92 1.77 -7.41
C VAL A 76 -6.93 0.64 -7.57
N ALA A 77 -7.63 0.25 -6.51
CA ALA A 77 -8.68 -0.77 -6.58
C ALA A 77 -9.85 -0.34 -7.49
N GLU A 78 -10.28 0.92 -7.40
CA GLU A 78 -11.28 1.50 -8.30
C GLU A 78 -10.78 1.53 -9.75
N THR A 79 -9.51 1.89 -9.96
CA THR A 79 -8.88 1.91 -11.30
C THR A 79 -8.86 0.52 -11.93
N ILE A 80 -8.46 -0.51 -11.16
CA ILE A 80 -8.46 -1.91 -11.61
C ILE A 80 -9.89 -2.37 -11.95
N THR A 81 -10.88 -1.96 -11.16
CA THR A 81 -12.29 -2.32 -11.40
C THR A 81 -12.85 -1.61 -12.62
N THR A 82 -12.48 -0.35 -12.85
CA THR A 82 -13.00 0.49 -13.93
C THR A 82 -12.36 0.18 -15.29
N ILE A 83 -11.03 0.00 -15.32
CA ILE A 83 -10.28 -0.27 -16.55
C ILE A 83 -10.26 -1.77 -16.88
N GLY A 84 -10.44 -2.61 -15.86
CA GLY A 84 -10.33 -4.06 -15.97
C GLY A 84 -8.89 -4.56 -15.81
N HIS A 85 -8.75 -5.88 -15.66
CA HIS A 85 -7.42 -6.49 -15.54
C HIS A 85 -6.66 -6.42 -16.87
N PRO A 86 -5.33 -6.25 -16.84
CA PRO A 86 -4.52 -6.41 -18.04
C PRO A 86 -4.84 -7.77 -18.67
N LYS A 87 -5.29 -7.75 -19.93
CA LYS A 87 -5.48 -8.98 -20.69
C LYS A 87 -4.12 -9.67 -20.78
N PRO A 88 -4.00 -10.97 -20.45
CA PRO A 88 -2.75 -11.67 -20.67
C PRO A 88 -2.40 -11.57 -22.15
N GLU A 89 -1.15 -11.22 -22.48
CA GLU A 89 -0.60 -11.29 -23.84
C GLU A 89 -0.59 -12.75 -24.30
N ARG A 90 -1.75 -13.29 -24.66
CA ARG A 90 -1.83 -14.36 -25.64
C ARG A 90 -2.03 -13.67 -26.97
N TYR A 91 -0.91 -13.34 -27.63
CA TYR A 91 -0.93 -13.12 -29.08
C TYR A 91 -1.40 -14.43 -29.71
N SER A 92 -2.68 -14.54 -30.01
CA SER A 92 -3.20 -15.57 -30.90
C SER A 92 -2.80 -15.19 -32.32
N HIS A 93 -1.55 -15.47 -32.68
CA HIS A 93 -1.15 -15.58 -34.08
C HIS A 93 -1.57 -16.95 -34.57
N TYR A 94 -2.85 -17.12 -34.89
CA TYR A 94 -3.35 -18.22 -35.71
C TYR A 94 -4.55 -17.74 -36.51
#